data_AF-A0A955RWS9-F1
#
_entry.id   AF-A0A955RWS9-F1
#
_cell.length_a   1.000
_cell.length_b   1.000
_cell.length_c   1.000
_cell.angle_alpha   90.00
_cell.angle_beta   90.00
_cell.angle_gamma   90.00
#
_symmetry.space_group_name_H-M   'P 1'
#
loop_
_entity.id
_entity.type
_entity.pdbx_description
1 polymer ?
#
loop_
_entity_poly.entity_id
_entity_poly.type
_entity_poly.pdbx_seq_one_letter_code
_entity_poly.pdbx_strand_id
1 'polypeptide(L)'
;MDDVSVLTRLFLSLILGAAVGLERESYEDSLTEDKQGIPGALGVRTFSLITLLGSVTGILHAYYFNLFLLVTATFMVLVVSYYVTGSFLTKDNGMTTELAVLFSYLLGMFIGLEFFSIQIIIALAVILILIMSRKHNIKHFVTTIKRHELNGFISYAIIALVVLPFLPNQAYSLSDAPALVDILNSYGFAVQSIVHVEVFNPYKIWLVVAIVTGVDVLGYVLKKVIGHRKGWGIASMVGGFVSSTATTVSLAQQSKKSETSDMFVAAAVLSNIASFVQIFI
;
A
#
# COMPACT_ATOMS: atom_id res chain seq x y z
N MET A 1 -36.24 5.39 6.19
CA MET A 1 -35.10 4.53 6.55
C MET A 1 -35.67 3.14 6.51
N ASP A 2 -35.42 2.42 5.42
CA ASP A 2 -36.18 1.21 5.10
C ASP A 2 -36.04 0.20 6.25
N ASP A 3 -37.17 -0.28 6.76
CA ASP A 3 -37.26 -1.36 7.74
C ASP A 3 -36.73 -2.64 7.08
N VAL A 4 -35.41 -2.76 6.96
CA VAL A 4 -34.75 -3.98 6.55
C VAL A 4 -35.05 -5.00 7.63
N SER A 5 -35.93 -5.95 7.28
CA SER A 5 -36.40 -6.97 8.20
C SER A 5 -35.22 -7.70 8.86
N VAL A 6 -35.39 -8.11 10.12
CA VAL A 6 -34.40 -8.90 10.85
C VAL A 6 -33.93 -10.11 10.03
N LEU A 7 -34.85 -10.72 9.27
CA LEU A 7 -34.55 -11.82 8.37
C LEU A 7 -33.52 -11.43 7.30
N THR A 8 -33.70 -10.29 6.62
CA THR A 8 -32.76 -9.80 5.60
C THR A 8 -31.36 -9.58 6.17
N ARG A 9 -31.26 -9.11 7.42
CA ARG A 9 -29.97 -8.88 8.10
C ARG A 9 -29.25 -10.17 8.44
N LEU A 10 -29.98 -11.17 8.93
CA LEU A 10 -29.43 -12.50 9.17
C LEU A 10 -28.95 -13.14 7.87
N PHE A 11 -29.76 -13.06 6.80
CA PHE A 11 -29.34 -13.52 5.47
C PHE A 11 -28.10 -12.79 4.95
N LEU A 12 -28.04 -11.46 5.08
CA LEU A 12 -26.88 -10.68 4.66
C LEU A 12 -25.62 -11.07 5.44
N SER A 13 -25.73 -11.25 6.76
CA SER A 13 -24.60 -11.68 7.58
C SER A 13 -24.06 -13.04 7.13
N LEU A 14 -24.95 -13.97 6.79
CA LEU A 14 -24.58 -15.31 6.33
C LEU A 14 -23.87 -15.26 4.98
N ILE A 15 -24.36 -14.44 4.04
CA ILE A 15 -23.74 -14.23 2.72
C ILE A 15 -22.36 -13.60 2.85
N LEU A 16 -22.22 -12.54 3.64
CA LEU A 16 -20.93 -11.86 3.84
C LEU A 16 -19.92 -12.77 4.55
N GLY A 17 -20.36 -13.54 5.55
CA GLY A 17 -19.51 -14.54 6.20
C GLY A 17 -19.09 -15.68 5.28
N ALA A 18 -20.00 -16.13 4.41
CA ALA A 18 -19.66 -17.13 3.40
C ALA A 18 -18.61 -16.60 2.42
N ALA A 19 -18.75 -15.34 1.98
CA ALA A 19 -17.78 -14.69 1.08
C ALA A 19 -16.38 -14.58 1.71
N VAL A 20 -16.29 -14.17 2.98
CA VAL A 20 -15.01 -14.15 3.72
C VAL A 20 -14.44 -15.55 3.87
N GLY A 21 -15.27 -16.52 4.26
CA GLY A 21 -14.81 -17.90 4.44
C GLY A 21 -14.36 -18.58 3.15
N LEU A 22 -14.97 -18.26 2.00
CA LEU A 22 -14.54 -18.75 0.68
C LEU A 22 -13.14 -18.23 0.32
N GLU A 23 -12.88 -16.94 0.57
CA GLU A 23 -11.58 -16.33 0.36
C GLU A 23 -10.52 -16.97 1.28
N ARG A 24 -10.86 -17.19 2.55
CA ARG A 24 -9.95 -17.82 3.51
C ARG A 24 -9.64 -19.27 3.15
N GLU A 25 -10.65 -20.05 2.77
CA GLU A 25 -10.51 -21.46 2.37
C GLU A 25 -9.64 -21.58 1.10
N SER A 26 -9.88 -20.72 0.10
CA SER A 26 -9.06 -20.67 -1.13
C SER A 26 -7.59 -20.34 -0.87
N TYR A 27 -7.30 -19.49 0.12
CA TYR A 27 -5.92 -19.19 0.52
C TYR A 27 -5.23 -20.36 1.20
N GLU A 28 -5.94 -21.07 2.08
CA GLU A 28 -5.35 -22.19 2.82
C GLU A 28 -5.11 -23.39 1.90
N ASP A 29 -6.04 -23.67 0.99
CA ASP A 29 -5.92 -24.77 0.00
C ASP A 29 -4.65 -24.60 -0.87
N SER A 30 -4.29 -23.35 -1.18
CA SER A 30 -3.07 -22.98 -1.91
C SER A 30 -1.76 -23.21 -1.12
N LEU A 31 -1.80 -23.41 0.19
CA LEU A 31 -0.64 -23.71 1.04
C LEU A 31 -0.46 -25.21 1.30
N THR A 32 -1.49 -26.01 1.08
CA THR A 32 -1.54 -27.44 1.44
C THR A 32 -1.02 -28.40 0.36
N GLU A 33 -0.62 -27.92 -0.83
CA GLU A 33 -0.02 -28.78 -1.86
C GLU A 33 1.31 -29.43 -1.40
N ASP A 34 2.00 -28.90 -0.37
CA ASP A 34 3.34 -29.38 0.04
C ASP A 34 3.45 -29.84 1.51
N LYS A 35 2.39 -29.71 2.34
CA LYS A 35 2.43 -30.16 3.74
C LYS A 35 1.12 -30.79 4.19
N GLN A 36 1.23 -32.00 4.74
CA GLN A 36 0.16 -32.73 5.41
C GLN A 36 -0.66 -31.79 6.30
N GLY A 37 -1.99 -31.82 6.07
CA GLY A 37 -2.96 -30.83 6.53
C GLY A 37 -2.76 -30.38 7.97
N ILE A 38 -2.61 -29.06 8.12
CA ILE A 38 -2.64 -28.40 9.42
C ILE A 38 -4.10 -28.47 9.91
N PRO A 39 -4.40 -29.13 11.04
CA PRO A 39 -5.74 -29.14 11.61
C PRO A 39 -6.04 -27.76 12.19
N GLY A 40 -6.74 -26.92 11.42
CA GLY A 40 -7.08 -25.57 11.88
C GLY A 40 -7.69 -24.63 10.85
N ALA A 41 -7.77 -25.01 9.58
CA ALA A 41 -8.35 -24.17 8.52
C ALA A 41 -9.84 -23.90 8.78
N LEU A 42 -10.17 -22.64 9.06
CA LEU A 42 -11.54 -22.18 9.22
C LEU A 42 -12.13 -21.96 7.82
N GLY A 43 -13.09 -22.81 7.42
CA GLY A 43 -13.74 -22.73 6.10
C GLY A 43 -15.01 -21.88 6.08
N VAL A 44 -15.72 -21.91 4.94
CA VAL A 44 -16.96 -21.14 4.67
C VAL A 44 -17.97 -21.22 5.82
N ARG A 45 -18.26 -22.44 6.30
CA ARG A 45 -19.28 -22.65 7.34
C ARG A 45 -18.94 -21.92 8.63
N THR A 46 -17.67 -21.93 9.03
CA THR A 46 -17.22 -21.31 10.28
C THR A 46 -17.40 -19.80 10.21
N PHE A 47 -16.97 -19.16 9.12
CA PHE A 47 -17.12 -17.72 8.95
C PHE A 47 -18.58 -17.28 8.80
N SER A 48 -19.41 -18.07 8.12
CA SER A 48 -20.87 -17.85 8.06
C SER A 48 -21.52 -17.93 9.46
N LEU A 49 -21.11 -18.88 10.30
CA LEU A 49 -21.63 -18.99 11.66
C LEU A 49 -21.12 -17.87 12.58
N ILE A 50 -19.85 -17.45 12.44
CA ILE A 50 -19.26 -16.36 13.22
C ILE A 50 -19.96 -15.02 12.91
N THR A 51 -20.16 -14.71 11.62
CA THR A 51 -20.87 -13.50 11.20
C THR A 51 -22.34 -13.52 11.63
N LEU A 52 -23.01 -14.67 11.51
CA LEU A 52 -24.37 -14.84 12.00
C LEU A 52 -24.45 -14.61 13.52
N LEU A 53 -23.52 -15.19 14.28
CA LEU A 53 -23.42 -15.00 15.74
C LEU A 53 -23.21 -13.52 16.08
N GLY A 54 -22.35 -12.83 15.34
CA GLY A 54 -22.17 -11.38 15.45
C GLY A 54 -23.48 -10.62 15.25
N SER A 55 -24.22 -10.93 14.18
CA SER A 55 -25.50 -10.29 13.84
C SER A 55 -26.56 -10.51 14.91
N VAL A 56 -26.70 -11.75 15.39
CA VAL A 56 -27.59 -12.07 16.52
C VAL A 56 -27.17 -11.30 17.77
N THR A 57 -25.87 -11.20 18.05
CA THR A 57 -25.36 -10.40 19.17
C THR A 57 -25.70 -8.92 19.01
N GLY A 58 -25.54 -8.36 17.80
CA GLY A 58 -25.91 -6.98 17.51
C GLY A 58 -27.39 -6.69 17.71
N ILE A 59 -28.28 -7.61 17.31
CA ILE A 59 -29.73 -7.49 17.55
C ILE A 59 -30.05 -7.54 19.06
N LEU A 60 -29.35 -8.40 19.81
CA LEU A 60 -29.52 -8.54 21.26
C LEU A 60 -29.19 -7.25 22.03
N HIS A 61 -28.30 -6.41 21.51
CA HIS A 61 -27.94 -5.14 22.15
C HIS A 61 -29.15 -4.25 22.44
N ALA A 62 -30.13 -4.19 21.53
CA ALA A 62 -31.31 -3.34 21.68
C ALA A 62 -32.25 -3.79 22.81
N TYR A 63 -32.27 -5.09 23.13
CA TYR A 63 -33.21 -5.68 24.10
C TYR A 63 -32.54 -6.07 25.42
N TYR A 64 -31.29 -6.54 25.39
CA TYR A 64 -30.58 -7.13 26.52
C TYR A 64 -29.07 -6.78 26.51
N PHE A 65 -28.74 -5.56 26.95
CA PHE A 65 -27.36 -5.06 26.96
C PHE A 65 -26.37 -5.96 27.74
N ASN A 66 -26.78 -6.51 28.89
CA ASN A 66 -25.92 -7.41 29.68
C ASN A 66 -25.63 -8.73 28.95
N LEU A 67 -26.61 -9.27 28.22
CA LEU A 67 -26.45 -10.50 27.46
C LEU A 67 -25.53 -10.26 26.24
N PHE A 68 -25.70 -9.12 25.57
CA PHE A 68 -24.77 -8.65 24.53
C PHE A 68 -23.32 -8.65 25.01
N LEU A 69 -23.03 -8.00 26.15
CA LEU A 69 -21.67 -7.95 26.71
C LEU A 69 -21.13 -9.35 27.05
N LEU A 70 -21.95 -10.21 27.63
CA LEU A 70 -21.55 -11.57 27.99
C LEU A 70 -21.18 -12.39 26.75
N VAL A 71 -21.99 -12.35 25.69
CA VAL A 71 -21.74 -13.09 24.45
C VAL A 71 -20.48 -12.57 23.77
N THR A 72 -20.32 -11.26 23.68
CA THR A 72 -19.10 -10.66 23.09
C THR A 72 -17.85 -10.98 23.90
N ALA A 73 -17.90 -10.91 25.23
CA ALA A 73 -16.77 -11.29 26.09
C ALA A 73 -16.42 -12.78 25.93
N THR A 74 -17.41 -13.66 25.91
CA THR A 74 -17.23 -15.11 25.70
C THR A 74 -16.60 -15.39 24.33
N PHE A 75 -17.05 -14.70 23.28
CA PHE A 75 -16.46 -14.84 21.95
C PHE A 75 -15.00 -14.38 21.91
N MET A 76 -14.67 -13.25 22.55
CA MET A 76 -13.29 -12.77 22.66
C MET A 76 -12.39 -13.77 23.39
N VAL A 77 -12.88 -14.37 24.48
CA VAL A 77 -12.16 -15.43 25.20
C VAL A 77 -11.92 -16.65 24.31
N LEU A 78 -12.91 -17.06 23.50
CA LEU A 78 -12.74 -18.16 22.54
C LEU A 78 -11.68 -17.85 21.49
N VAL A 79 -11.65 -16.64 20.93
CA VAL A 79 -10.64 -16.22 19.95
C VAL A 79 -9.24 -16.22 20.57
N VAL A 80 -9.10 -15.69 21.79
CA VAL A 80 -7.83 -15.70 22.53
C VAL A 80 -7.40 -17.13 22.85
N SER A 81 -8.33 -17.98 23.31
CA SER A 81 -8.05 -19.40 23.58
C SER A 81 -7.57 -20.13 22.32
N TYR A 82 -8.20 -19.87 21.18
CA TYR A 82 -7.79 -20.41 19.88
C TYR A 82 -6.39 -19.93 19.50
N TYR A 83 -6.12 -18.62 19.61
CA TYR A 83 -4.79 -18.05 19.35
C TYR A 83 -3.70 -18.68 20.23
N VAL A 84 -3.96 -18.77 21.54
CA VAL A 84 -3.01 -19.32 22.51
C VAL A 84 -2.73 -20.79 22.19
N THR A 85 -3.78 -21.59 21.96
CA THR A 85 -3.62 -23.02 21.64
C THR A 85 -2.86 -23.22 20.33
N GLY A 86 -3.18 -22.44 19.28
CA GLY A 86 -2.43 -22.45 18.02
C GLY A 86 -0.97 -22.02 18.21
N SER A 87 -0.74 -21.00 19.04
CA SER A 87 0.61 -20.52 19.35
C SER A 87 1.50 -21.55 20.03
N PHE A 88 0.93 -22.38 20.88
CA PHE A 88 1.69 -23.40 21.61
C PHE A 88 1.91 -24.68 20.80
N LEU A 89 0.96 -25.08 19.94
CA LEU A 89 1.01 -26.36 19.23
C LEU A 89 1.73 -26.30 17.87
N THR A 90 1.48 -25.28 17.05
CA THR A 90 1.87 -25.32 15.62
C THR A 90 3.07 -24.44 15.25
N LYS A 91 3.55 -23.57 16.15
CA LYS A 91 4.75 -22.71 15.97
C LYS A 91 4.76 -21.87 14.67
N ASP A 92 3.62 -21.75 14.00
CA ASP A 92 3.42 -20.96 12.79
C ASP A 92 2.13 -20.16 12.99
N ASN A 93 2.29 -18.92 13.49
CA ASN A 93 1.17 -18.08 13.93
C ASN A 93 0.84 -17.02 12.90
N GLY A 94 -0.05 -17.35 11.99
CA GLY A 94 -0.62 -16.35 11.10
C GLY A 94 -1.67 -15.50 11.81
N MET A 95 -1.27 -14.42 12.53
CA MET A 95 -2.18 -13.47 13.22
C MET A 95 -3.35 -12.95 12.37
N THR A 96 -3.23 -13.04 11.04
CA THR A 96 -4.27 -12.66 10.08
C THR A 96 -5.53 -13.54 10.20
N THR A 97 -5.42 -14.79 10.64
CA THR A 97 -6.58 -15.69 10.76
C THR A 97 -7.47 -15.28 11.91
N GLU A 98 -6.87 -14.95 13.04
CA GLU A 98 -7.56 -14.52 14.25
C GLU A 98 -8.19 -13.14 14.04
N LEU A 99 -7.47 -12.25 13.34
CA LEU A 99 -8.03 -10.97 12.92
C LEU A 99 -9.22 -11.17 11.97
N ALA A 100 -9.16 -12.13 11.04
CA ALA A 100 -10.28 -12.45 10.15
C ALA A 100 -11.54 -12.84 10.95
N VAL A 101 -11.37 -13.76 11.91
CA VAL A 101 -12.46 -14.23 12.78
C VAL A 101 -13.07 -13.07 13.56
N LEU A 102 -12.22 -12.20 14.12
CA LEU A 102 -12.65 -11.03 14.87
C LEU A 102 -13.39 -10.02 13.97
N PHE A 103 -12.85 -9.71 12.79
CA PHE A 103 -13.50 -8.80 11.84
C PHE A 103 -14.82 -9.35 11.30
N SER A 104 -14.91 -10.65 11.03
CA SER A 104 -16.17 -11.29 10.64
C SER A 104 -17.22 -11.19 11.74
N TYR A 105 -16.85 -11.42 13.00
CA TYR A 105 -17.78 -11.22 14.12
C TYR A 105 -18.25 -9.76 14.22
N LEU A 106 -17.33 -8.79 14.11
CA LEU A 106 -17.66 -7.36 14.12
C LEU A 106 -18.56 -6.95 12.95
N LEU A 107 -18.29 -7.44 11.74
CA LEU A 107 -19.15 -7.21 10.58
C LEU A 107 -20.58 -7.70 10.84
N GLY A 108 -20.72 -8.91 11.38
CA GLY A 108 -22.00 -9.43 11.85
C GLY A 108 -22.65 -8.48 12.85
N MET A 109 -21.92 -8.10 13.90
CA MET A 109 -22.42 -7.21 14.94
C MET A 109 -22.90 -5.86 14.40
N PHE A 110 -22.17 -5.25 13.46
CA PHE A 110 -22.58 -3.99 12.83
C PHE A 110 -23.86 -4.14 11.99
N ILE A 111 -24.06 -5.29 11.33
CA ILE A 111 -25.32 -5.60 10.64
C ILE A 111 -26.49 -5.65 11.64
N GLY A 112 -26.26 -6.20 12.83
CA GLY A 112 -27.27 -6.31 13.87
C GLY A 112 -27.58 -4.99 14.59
N LEU A 113 -26.57 -4.15 14.82
CA LEU A 113 -26.67 -2.92 15.63
C LEU A 113 -27.30 -1.71 14.92
N GLU A 114 -27.39 -1.71 13.60
CA GLU A 114 -27.87 -0.56 12.79
C GLU A 114 -27.09 0.76 12.96
N PHE A 115 -25.90 0.75 13.57
CA PHE A 115 -25.08 1.98 13.71
C PHE A 115 -24.66 2.59 12.37
N PHE A 116 -24.54 1.76 11.32
CA PHE A 116 -24.08 2.17 9.99
C PHE A 116 -25.10 1.82 8.92
N SER A 117 -25.17 2.65 7.87
CA SER A 117 -25.92 2.34 6.65
C SER A 117 -25.42 1.04 6.02
N ILE A 118 -26.33 0.23 5.46
CA ILE A 118 -26.02 -1.07 4.86
C ILE A 118 -24.91 -1.01 3.80
N GLN A 119 -24.83 0.11 3.07
CA GLN A 119 -23.82 0.39 2.05
C GLN A 119 -22.40 0.45 2.66
N ILE A 120 -22.26 1.08 3.84
CA ILE A 120 -20.97 1.21 4.53
C ILE A 120 -20.51 -0.17 5.02
N ILE A 121 -21.44 -1.00 5.50
CA ILE A 121 -21.13 -2.35 5.98
C ILE A 121 -20.64 -3.23 4.82
N ILE A 122 -21.32 -3.19 3.68
CA ILE A 122 -20.91 -3.95 2.48
C ILE A 122 -19.55 -3.45 1.99
N ALA A 123 -19.32 -2.13 1.94
CA ALA A 123 -18.03 -1.56 1.56
C ALA A 123 -16.91 -2.03 2.50
N LEU A 124 -17.14 -2.01 3.83
CA LEU A 124 -16.18 -2.49 4.82
C LEU A 124 -15.88 -3.98 4.65
N ALA A 125 -16.91 -4.81 4.42
CA ALA A 125 -16.75 -6.24 4.19
C ALA A 125 -15.90 -6.52 2.93
N VAL A 126 -16.19 -5.82 1.83
CA VAL A 126 -15.44 -5.95 0.57
C VAL A 126 -13.99 -5.51 0.74
N ILE A 127 -13.74 -4.39 1.44
CA ILE A 127 -12.38 -3.92 1.73
C ILE A 127 -11.62 -4.97 2.56
N LEU A 128 -12.24 -5.55 3.58
CA LEU A 128 -11.62 -6.58 4.41
C LEU A 128 -11.27 -7.83 3.58
N ILE A 129 -12.20 -8.33 2.77
CA ILE A 129 -11.96 -9.46 1.85
C ILE A 129 -10.80 -9.14 0.90
N LEU A 130 -10.74 -7.92 0.37
CA LEU A 130 -9.68 -7.50 -0.55
C LEU A 130 -8.30 -7.45 0.13
N ILE A 131 -8.24 -6.89 1.35
CA ILE A 131 -7.00 -6.82 2.15
C ILE A 131 -6.49 -8.23 2.46
N MET A 132 -7.39 -9.12 2.87
CA MET A 132 -7.07 -10.51 3.20
C MET A 132 -6.60 -11.30 1.97
N SER A 133 -7.28 -11.13 0.84
CA SER A 133 -6.98 -11.84 -0.41
C SER A 133 -5.60 -11.51 -0.97
N ARG A 134 -5.07 -10.31 -0.74
CA ARG A 134 -3.79 -9.85 -1.30
C ARG A 134 -2.54 -10.41 -0.62
N LYS A 135 -2.66 -11.21 0.45
CA LYS A 135 -1.54 -11.66 1.29
C LYS A 135 -0.42 -12.39 0.53
N HIS A 136 -0.72 -13.14 -0.53
CA HIS A 136 0.28 -13.93 -1.29
C HIS A 136 1.32 -13.06 -2.02
N ASN A 137 0.90 -11.95 -2.64
CA ASN A 137 1.80 -11.08 -3.40
C ASN A 137 2.68 -10.20 -2.48
N ILE A 138 2.16 -9.80 -1.32
CA ILE A 138 2.90 -8.94 -0.38
C ILE A 138 4.12 -9.68 0.18
N LYS A 139 3.96 -10.95 0.57
CA LYS A 139 5.06 -11.73 1.15
C LYS A 139 6.21 -11.90 0.15
N HIS A 140 5.90 -12.24 -1.10
CA HIS A 140 6.93 -12.38 -2.15
C HIS A 140 7.56 -11.03 -2.54
N PHE A 141 6.80 -9.94 -2.53
CA PHE A 141 7.33 -8.61 -2.80
C PHE A 141 8.33 -8.17 -1.73
N VAL A 142 7.99 -8.37 -0.45
CA VAL A 142 8.84 -8.02 0.70
C VAL A 142 10.09 -8.92 0.76
N THR A 143 9.96 -10.23 0.55
CA THR A 143 11.13 -11.14 0.59
C THR A 143 12.10 -10.93 -0.57
N THR A 144 11.65 -10.32 -1.67
CA THR A 144 12.53 -10.03 -2.81
C THR A 144 13.31 -8.72 -2.59
N ILE A 145 12.93 -7.84 -1.65
CA ILE A 145 13.65 -6.56 -1.40
C ILE A 145 14.93 -6.84 -0.61
N LYS A 146 16.07 -6.55 -1.22
CA LYS A 146 17.37 -6.66 -0.56
C LYS A 146 17.57 -5.51 0.42
N ARG A 147 18.35 -5.74 1.48
CA ARG A 147 18.64 -4.75 2.53
C ARG A 147 19.21 -3.43 1.98
N HIS A 148 20.00 -3.49 0.92
CA HIS A 148 20.56 -2.30 0.26
C HIS A 148 19.51 -1.48 -0.52
N GLU A 149 18.46 -2.13 -1.04
CA GLU A 149 17.36 -1.46 -1.74
C GLU A 149 16.44 -0.79 -0.72
N LEU A 150 16.21 -1.46 0.41
CA LEU A 150 15.46 -0.90 1.53
C LEU A 150 16.12 0.37 2.07
N ASN A 151 17.45 0.41 2.21
CA ASN A 151 18.16 1.62 2.62
C ASN A 151 17.95 2.78 1.65
N GLY A 152 17.85 2.49 0.34
CA GLY A 152 17.51 3.49 -0.68
C GLY A 152 16.10 4.04 -0.49
N PHE A 153 15.11 3.19 -0.23
CA PHE A 153 13.73 3.61 0.05
C PHE A 153 13.61 4.41 1.35
N ILE A 154 14.31 3.99 2.40
CA ILE A 154 14.33 4.71 3.68
C ILE A 154 14.96 6.09 3.48
N SER A 155 16.09 6.19 2.76
CA SER A 155 16.74 7.46 2.47
C SER A 155 15.83 8.38 1.66
N TYR A 156 15.16 7.84 0.64
CA TYR A 156 14.15 8.57 -0.13
C TYR A 156 12.99 9.06 0.74
N ALA A 157 12.45 8.21 1.61
CA ALA A 157 11.37 8.57 2.53
C ALA A 157 11.80 9.67 3.52
N ILE A 158 13.02 9.61 4.04
CA ILE A 158 13.57 10.68 4.89
C ILE A 158 13.62 11.99 4.10
N ILE A 159 14.15 11.96 2.88
CA ILE A 159 14.25 13.16 2.02
C ILE A 159 12.86 13.75 1.74
N ALA A 160 11.92 12.93 1.26
CA ALA A 160 10.62 13.38 0.78
C ALA A 160 9.63 13.72 1.90
N LEU A 161 9.61 12.94 2.99
CA LEU A 161 8.60 13.05 4.05
C LEU A 161 9.11 13.76 5.32
N VAL A 162 10.42 13.83 5.53
CA VAL A 162 11.01 14.44 6.75
C VAL A 162 11.75 15.73 6.42
N VAL A 163 12.69 15.69 5.47
CA VAL A 163 13.55 16.85 5.15
C VAL A 163 12.78 17.90 4.36
N LEU A 164 12.11 17.50 3.27
CA LEU A 164 11.39 18.42 2.39
C LEU A 164 10.36 19.32 3.11
N PRO A 165 9.45 18.82 3.97
CA PRO A 165 8.47 19.68 4.65
C PRO A 165 9.11 20.61 5.70
N PHE A 166 10.32 20.31 6.17
CA PHE A 166 11.03 21.12 7.16
C PHE A 166 11.89 22.22 6.52
N LEU A 167 12.05 22.21 5.20
CA LEU A 167 12.86 23.21 4.50
C LEU A 167 12.09 24.52 4.31
N PRO A 168 12.71 25.68 4.62
CA PRO A 168 12.10 26.97 4.40
C PRO A 168 11.94 27.22 2.90
N ASN A 169 10.72 27.53 2.47
CA ASN A 169 10.41 27.91 1.09
C ASN A 169 10.70 29.40 0.85
N GLN A 170 11.93 29.82 1.11
CA GLN A 170 12.41 31.18 0.86
C GLN A 170 13.55 31.13 -0.15
N ALA A 171 13.46 31.98 -1.17
CA ALA A 171 14.52 32.14 -2.15
C ALA A 171 15.53 33.15 -1.63
N TYR A 172 16.75 32.69 -1.36
CA TYR A 172 17.87 33.54 -1.00
C TYR A 172 18.33 34.30 -2.24
N SER A 173 18.31 35.62 -2.14
CA SER A 173 18.74 36.52 -3.20
C SER A 173 20.17 36.98 -2.93
N LEU A 174 20.87 37.47 -3.97
CA LEU A 174 22.25 37.99 -3.84
C LEU A 174 22.37 39.12 -2.79
N SER A 175 21.27 39.79 -2.46
CA SER A 175 21.17 40.81 -1.41
C SER A 175 21.43 40.30 0.01
N ASP A 176 21.19 39.01 0.27
CA ASP A 176 21.27 38.44 1.63
C ASP A 176 22.72 38.07 2.01
N ALA A 177 23.65 38.15 1.05
CA ALA A 177 25.07 37.90 1.23
C ALA A 177 25.89 39.19 1.01
N PRO A 178 25.95 40.09 2.01
CA PRO A 178 26.59 41.41 1.87
C PRO A 178 28.06 41.32 1.45
N ALA A 179 28.78 40.29 1.92
CA ALA A 179 30.18 40.05 1.54
C ALA A 179 30.40 39.82 0.03
N LEU A 180 29.44 39.19 -0.66
CA LEU A 180 29.52 38.96 -2.11
C LEU A 180 29.19 40.22 -2.91
N VAL A 181 28.25 41.02 -2.42
CA VAL A 181 27.85 42.30 -3.02
C VAL A 181 29.00 43.31 -2.94
N ASP A 182 29.69 43.38 -1.81
CA ASP A 182 30.83 44.29 -1.61
C ASP A 182 32.01 43.94 -2.52
N ILE A 183 32.31 42.65 -2.68
CA ILE A 183 33.35 42.18 -3.61
C ILE A 183 32.97 42.53 -5.05
N LEU A 184 31.74 42.25 -5.49
CA LEU A 184 31.31 42.55 -6.86
C LEU A 184 31.32 44.05 -7.18
N ASN A 185 30.94 44.89 -6.22
CA ASN A 185 31.04 46.35 -6.34
C ASN A 185 32.50 46.82 -6.44
N SER A 186 33.43 46.16 -5.72
CA SER A 186 34.87 46.50 -5.77
C SER A 186 35.51 46.23 -7.14
N TYR A 187 34.96 45.30 -7.92
CA TYR A 187 35.40 44.98 -9.29
C TYR A 187 34.67 45.80 -10.38
N GLY A 188 33.84 46.78 -10.01
CA GLY A 188 33.17 47.69 -10.94
C GLY A 188 31.92 47.11 -11.64
N PHE A 189 31.38 45.99 -11.17
CA PHE A 189 30.08 45.50 -11.63
C PHE A 189 28.96 46.31 -10.98
N ALA A 190 28.10 46.95 -11.77
CA ALA A 190 26.92 47.66 -11.26
C ALA A 190 25.84 46.64 -10.84
N VAL A 191 25.88 46.20 -9.58
CA VAL A 191 25.03 45.09 -9.07
C VAL A 191 23.55 45.49 -8.97
N GLN A 192 23.19 46.77 -9.08
CA GLN A 192 21.83 47.31 -8.90
C GLN A 192 20.75 46.70 -9.80
N SER A 193 21.11 46.11 -10.95
CA SER A 193 20.18 45.43 -11.86
C SER A 193 20.09 43.90 -11.68
N ILE A 194 21.02 43.28 -10.94
CA ILE A 194 21.09 41.81 -10.73
C ILE A 194 20.57 41.40 -9.33
N VAL A 195 20.27 42.38 -8.46
CA VAL A 195 19.87 42.17 -7.04
C VAL A 195 18.66 41.26 -6.87
N HIS A 196 17.76 41.17 -7.86
CA HIS A 196 16.50 40.42 -7.74
C HIS A 196 16.58 38.99 -8.30
N VAL A 197 17.76 38.50 -8.68
CA VAL A 197 17.89 37.11 -9.13
C VAL A 197 17.87 36.19 -7.90
N GLU A 198 16.78 35.44 -7.75
CA GLU A 198 16.67 34.33 -6.81
C GLU A 198 17.75 33.28 -7.12
N VAL A 199 18.78 33.16 -6.29
CA VAL A 199 19.91 32.27 -6.59
C VAL A 199 19.69 30.88 -6.01
N PHE A 200 19.09 30.78 -4.82
CA PHE A 200 18.99 29.52 -4.12
C PHE A 200 17.70 29.43 -3.31
N ASN A 201 16.85 28.45 -3.63
CA ASN A 201 15.71 28.08 -2.79
C ASN A 201 15.90 26.62 -2.33
N PRO A 202 16.22 26.38 -1.04
CA PRO A 202 16.48 25.04 -0.51
C PRO A 202 15.32 24.08 -0.76
N TYR A 203 14.08 24.56 -0.59
CA TYR A 203 12.88 23.79 -0.81
C TYR A 203 12.73 23.38 -2.28
N LYS A 204 12.89 24.32 -3.23
CA LYS A 204 12.79 24.01 -4.68
C LYS A 204 13.86 22.99 -5.11
N ILE A 205 15.08 23.11 -4.61
CA ILE A 205 16.18 22.19 -4.95
C ILE A 205 15.92 20.78 -4.40
N TRP A 206 15.53 20.68 -3.12
CA TRP A 206 15.20 19.40 -2.52
C TRP A 206 13.94 18.78 -3.10
N LEU A 207 12.98 19.59 -3.57
CA LEU A 207 11.80 19.11 -4.29
C LEU A 207 12.21 18.44 -5.60
N VAL A 208 13.15 19.01 -6.36
CA VAL A 208 13.70 18.37 -7.57
C VAL A 208 14.39 17.04 -7.22
N VAL A 209 15.19 17.01 -6.15
CA VAL A 209 15.85 15.77 -5.69
C VAL A 209 14.81 14.70 -5.34
N ALA A 210 13.76 15.06 -4.60
CA ALA A 210 12.67 14.16 -4.24
C ALA A 210 11.92 13.66 -5.48
N ILE A 211 11.64 14.51 -6.47
CA ILE A 211 10.97 14.08 -7.70
C ILE A 211 11.85 13.08 -8.46
N VAL A 212 13.13 13.40 -8.69
CA VAL A 212 14.04 12.53 -9.47
C VAL A 212 14.20 11.16 -8.81
N THR A 213 14.48 11.15 -7.50
CA THR A 213 14.60 9.89 -6.75
C THR A 213 13.27 9.15 -6.62
N GLY A 214 12.14 9.86 -6.54
CA GLY A 214 10.81 9.28 -6.51
C GLY A 214 10.47 8.53 -7.80
N VAL A 215 10.85 9.08 -8.95
CA VAL A 215 10.72 8.40 -10.24
C VAL A 215 11.55 7.10 -10.27
N ASP A 216 12.78 7.12 -9.77
CA ASP A 216 13.62 5.91 -9.68
C ASP A 216 13.01 4.84 -8.77
N VAL A 217 12.47 5.23 -7.61
CA VAL A 217 11.77 4.34 -6.67
C VAL A 217 10.53 3.73 -7.34
N LEU A 218 9.71 4.53 -8.00
CA LEU A 218 8.52 4.07 -8.72
C LEU A 218 8.88 3.12 -9.86
N GLY A 219 9.91 3.45 -10.64
CA GLY A 219 10.41 2.61 -11.73
C GLY A 219 10.91 1.25 -11.22
N TYR A 220 11.62 1.25 -10.09
CA TYR A 220 12.03 0.01 -9.43
C TYR A 220 10.83 -0.84 -9.00
N VAL A 221 9.84 -0.23 -8.33
CA VAL A 221 8.62 -0.93 -7.88
C VAL A 221 7.87 -1.52 -9.07
N LEU A 222 7.66 -0.74 -10.12
CA LEU A 222 7.02 -1.19 -11.37
C LEU A 222 7.75 -2.38 -11.99
N LYS A 223 9.07 -2.30 -12.14
CA LYS A 223 9.89 -3.40 -12.68
C LYS A 223 9.73 -4.68 -11.86
N LYS A 224 9.60 -4.55 -10.55
CA LYS A 224 9.45 -5.66 -9.62
C LYS A 224 8.06 -6.28 -9.66
N VAL A 225 7.01 -5.46 -9.80
CA VAL A 225 5.61 -5.91 -9.94
C VAL A 225 5.36 -6.59 -11.29
N ILE A 226 5.98 -6.11 -12.38
CA ILE A 226 5.75 -6.61 -13.75
C ILE A 226 6.52 -7.92 -14.04
N GLY A 227 7.50 -8.29 -13.22
CA GLY A 227 8.19 -9.57 -13.32
C GLY A 227 9.28 -9.62 -14.41
N HIS A 228 10.35 -10.36 -14.14
CA HIS A 228 11.62 -10.33 -14.91
C HIS A 228 11.57 -10.96 -16.31
N ARG A 229 10.43 -11.47 -16.81
CA ARG A 229 10.44 -12.40 -17.96
C ARG A 229 10.00 -11.91 -19.35
N LYS A 230 9.54 -10.67 -19.57
CA LYS A 230 9.36 -10.11 -20.94
C LYS A 230 8.99 -8.61 -21.05
N GLY A 231 9.21 -7.82 -20.01
CA GLY A 231 8.57 -6.49 -19.89
C GLY A 231 9.39 -5.25 -20.25
N TRP A 232 10.63 -5.35 -20.77
CA TRP A 232 11.50 -4.17 -20.87
C TRP A 232 10.97 -3.05 -21.78
N GLY A 233 10.32 -3.40 -22.90
CA GLY A 233 9.71 -2.40 -23.80
C GLY A 233 8.44 -1.75 -23.22
N ILE A 234 7.61 -2.51 -22.50
CA ILE A 234 6.41 -1.96 -21.87
C ILE A 234 6.79 -1.11 -20.65
N ALA A 235 7.73 -1.60 -19.84
CA ALA A 235 8.25 -0.88 -18.69
C ALA A 235 8.94 0.43 -19.10
N SER A 236 9.64 0.46 -20.24
CA SER A 236 10.28 1.69 -20.73
C SER A 236 9.31 2.67 -21.36
N MET A 237 8.22 2.21 -21.99
CA MET A 237 7.12 3.10 -22.43
C MET A 237 6.43 3.74 -21.22
N VAL A 238 6.06 2.94 -20.22
CA VAL A 238 5.43 3.46 -18.99
C VAL A 238 6.38 4.39 -18.23
N GLY A 239 7.65 4.02 -18.12
CA GLY A 239 8.68 4.88 -17.54
C GLY A 239 8.90 6.18 -18.33
N GLY A 240 8.88 6.12 -19.66
CA GLY A 240 8.98 7.30 -20.53
C GLY A 240 7.80 8.25 -20.43
N PHE A 241 6.61 7.71 -20.19
CA PHE A 241 5.40 8.50 -19.94
C PHE A 241 5.48 9.29 -18.61
N VAL A 242 6.30 8.82 -17.67
CA VAL A 242 6.54 9.53 -16.39
C VAL A 242 7.76 10.45 -16.49
N SER A 243 8.88 9.96 -17.06
CA SER A 243 10.12 10.72 -17.27
C SER A 243 11.06 10.01 -18.26
N SER A 244 11.23 10.55 -19.47
CA SER A 244 12.18 10.04 -20.47
C SER A 244 13.63 10.09 -20.02
N THR A 245 14.02 11.11 -19.25
CA THR A 245 15.41 11.32 -18.82
C THR A 245 15.84 10.25 -17.81
N ALA A 246 15.04 10.00 -16.78
CA ALA A 246 15.33 8.98 -15.77
C ALA A 246 15.32 7.57 -16.38
N THR A 247 14.36 7.31 -17.28
CA THR A 247 14.25 6.03 -17.98
C THR A 247 15.47 5.76 -18.86
N THR A 248 15.92 6.76 -19.62
CA THR A 248 17.10 6.64 -20.50
C THR A 248 18.39 6.38 -19.69
N VAL A 249 18.59 7.11 -18.58
CA VAL A 249 19.76 6.91 -17.70
C VAL A 249 19.75 5.52 -17.06
N SER A 250 18.59 5.06 -16.57
CA SER A 250 18.41 3.73 -15.98
C SER A 250 18.69 2.59 -16.98
N LEU A 251 18.26 2.74 -18.25
CA LEU A 251 18.56 1.80 -19.31
C LEU A 251 20.04 1.81 -19.71
N ALA A 252 20.69 2.97 -19.76
CA ALA A 252 22.12 3.09 -20.05
C ALA A 252 23.00 2.41 -18.99
N GLN A 253 22.64 2.54 -17.71
CA GLN A 253 23.32 1.85 -16.61
C GLN A 253 23.13 0.32 -16.66
N GLN A 254 21.97 -0.16 -17.11
CA GLN A 254 21.68 -1.59 -17.23
C GLN A 254 22.31 -2.24 -18.46
N SER A 255 22.46 -1.50 -19.57
CA SER A 255 23.20 -1.94 -20.76
C SER A 255 24.66 -2.29 -20.44
N LYS A 256 25.31 -1.57 -19.51
CA LYS A 256 26.67 -1.91 -19.06
C LYS A 256 26.81 -3.27 -18.36
N LYS A 257 25.70 -3.92 -17.96
CA LYS A 257 25.68 -5.18 -17.20
C LYS A 257 25.13 -6.37 -18.00
N SER A 258 24.74 -6.20 -19.27
CA SER A 258 24.10 -7.24 -20.08
C SER A 258 24.71 -7.26 -21.49
N GLU A 259 24.98 -8.44 -22.05
CA GLU A 259 25.58 -8.60 -23.40
C GLU A 259 24.66 -8.15 -24.56
N THR A 260 23.36 -7.96 -24.30
CA THR A 260 22.35 -7.59 -25.31
C THR A 260 22.07 -6.09 -25.33
N SER A 261 22.95 -5.32 -25.97
CA SER A 261 22.84 -3.86 -26.10
C SER A 261 21.58 -3.40 -26.86
N ASP A 262 21.16 -4.14 -27.89
CA ASP A 262 20.10 -3.71 -28.83
C ASP A 262 18.71 -3.58 -28.19
N MET A 263 18.41 -4.43 -27.20
CA MET A 263 17.11 -4.40 -26.52
C MET A 263 16.94 -3.16 -25.63
N PHE A 264 18.04 -2.62 -25.08
CA PHE A 264 18.01 -1.40 -24.28
C PHE A 264 17.90 -0.15 -25.15
N VAL A 265 18.51 -0.16 -26.34
CA VAL A 265 18.36 0.93 -27.31
C VAL A 265 16.90 1.02 -27.78
N ALA A 266 16.29 -0.09 -28.16
CA ALA A 266 14.88 -0.14 -28.56
C ALA A 266 13.95 0.35 -27.44
N ALA A 267 14.22 -0.03 -26.21
CA ALA A 267 13.44 0.38 -25.05
C ALA A 267 13.62 1.89 -24.73
N ALA A 268 14.80 2.48 -24.96
CA ALA A 268 15.03 3.92 -24.81
C ALA A 268 14.33 4.75 -25.91
N VAL A 269 14.30 4.24 -27.15
CA VAL A 269 13.55 4.86 -28.25
C VAL A 269 12.05 4.84 -27.94
N LEU A 270 11.52 3.71 -27.47
CA LEU A 270 10.12 3.59 -27.05
C LEU A 270 9.76 4.54 -25.90
N SER A 271 10.69 4.77 -24.96
CA SER A 271 10.53 5.73 -23.88
C SER A 271 10.37 7.17 -24.39
N ASN A 272 11.20 7.57 -25.37
CA ASN A 272 11.09 8.89 -25.99
C ASN A 272 9.82 9.06 -26.82
N ILE A 273 9.39 8.01 -27.54
CA ILE A 273 8.12 8.02 -28.28
C ILE A 273 6.95 8.21 -27.31
N ALA A 274 6.97 7.56 -26.15
CA ALA A 274 5.93 7.71 -25.13
C ALA A 274 5.84 9.14 -24.59
N SER A 275 6.96 9.81 -24.32
CA SER A 275 6.96 11.22 -23.91
C SER A 275 6.47 12.15 -25.01
N PHE A 276 6.74 11.85 -26.27
CA PHE A 276 6.24 12.64 -27.39
C PHE A 276 4.71 12.56 -27.50
N VAL A 277 4.12 11.38 -27.31
CA VAL A 277 2.66 11.19 -27.31
C VAL A 277 1.97 11.99 -26.19
N GLN A 278 2.61 12.11 -25.02
CA GLN A 278 2.09 12.90 -23.91
C GLN A 278 1.93 14.40 -24.24
N ILE A 279 2.72 14.95 -25.17
CA ILE A 279 2.63 16.37 -25.56
C ILE A 279 1.33 16.66 -26.35
N PHE A 280 0.74 15.65 -26.98
CA PHE A 280 -0.48 15.79 -27.80
C PHE A 280 -1.78 15.45 -27.06
N ILE A 281 -1.69 15.06 -25.78
CA ILE A 281 -2.82 14.76 -24.89
C ILE A 281 -2.97 15.93 -23.91
#